data_AF-A0A8C6EPQ7-F1
#
_entry.id   AF-A0A8C6EPQ7-F1
#
_cell.length_a   1.000
_cell.length_b   1.000
_cell.length_c   1.000
_cell.angle_alpha   90.00
_cell.angle_beta   90.00
_cell.angle_gamma   90.00
#
_symmetry.space_group_name_H-M   'P 1'
#
loop_
_entity.id
_entity.type
_entity.pdbx_description
1 polymer ?
#
loop_
_entity_poly.entity_id
_entity_poly.type
_entity_poly.pdbx_seq_one_letter_code
_entity_poly.pdbx_strand_id
1 'polypeptide(L)'
;MRGLKESGPRPTATPCGCIKPALETGNLLTEPIGYLESCFLAKNGTPRQPSICSHSRACLRIRKSIFNNPEHSLMGLEQFSHVW
;
A
#
# COMPACT_ATOMS: atom_id res chain seq x y z
N MET A 1 1.61 -44.04 7.64
CA MET A 1 2.20 -43.03 6.74
C MET A 1 1.87 -41.64 7.30
N ARG A 2 2.71 -41.08 8.18
CA ARG A 2 2.52 -39.70 8.69
C ARG A 2 3.40 -38.78 7.84
N GLY A 3 2.77 -37.86 7.11
CA GLY A 3 3.48 -36.88 6.29
C GLY A 3 4.30 -35.92 7.15
N LEU A 4 5.58 -35.77 6.79
CA LEU A 4 6.48 -34.77 7.36
C LEU A 4 5.89 -33.38 7.12
N LYS A 5 5.71 -32.62 8.20
CA LYS A 5 5.37 -31.20 8.14
C LYS A 5 6.67 -30.45 7.90
N GLU A 6 6.84 -29.85 6.72
CA GLU A 6 8.01 -29.04 6.39
C GLU A 6 8.10 -27.84 7.35
N SER A 7 9.26 -27.72 8.01
CA SER A 7 9.61 -26.58 8.84
C SER A 7 10.02 -25.41 7.95
N GLY A 8 9.35 -24.27 8.08
CA GLY A 8 9.72 -23.03 7.40
C GLY A 8 11.14 -22.53 7.74
N PRO A 9 11.67 -21.53 7.01
CA PRO A 9 13.05 -21.09 7.15
C PRO A 9 13.31 -20.54 8.55
N ARG A 10 14.34 -21.06 9.23
CA ARG A 10 14.81 -20.51 10.51
C ARG A 10 15.39 -19.11 10.28
N PRO A 11 15.07 -18.12 11.15
CA PRO A 11 15.79 -16.85 11.16
C PRO A 11 17.27 -17.13 11.46
N THR A 12 18.16 -16.65 10.59
CA THR A 12 19.60 -16.70 10.80
C THR A 12 19.99 -15.75 11.93
N ALA A 13 20.32 -16.30 13.10
CA ALA A 13 20.78 -15.53 14.25
C ALA A 13 22.18 -14.96 13.98
N THR A 14 22.29 -13.62 14.01
CA THR A 14 23.57 -12.89 13.99
C THR A 14 24.20 -12.95 15.39
N PRO A 15 25.55 -12.97 15.56
CA PRO A 15 26.21 -13.19 16.87
C PRO A 15 25.88 -12.17 17.98
N CYS A 16 25.23 -11.05 17.65
CA CYS A 16 24.85 -9.99 18.60
C CYS A 16 23.43 -10.15 19.17
N GLY A 17 22.60 -11.08 18.68
CA GLY A 17 21.20 -11.20 19.15
C GLY A 17 20.31 -9.98 18.83
N CYS A 18 20.86 -8.95 18.19
CA CYS A 18 20.13 -7.80 17.70
C CYS A 18 19.33 -8.21 16.44
N ILE A 19 17.98 -8.12 16.54
CA ILE A 19 17.08 -8.28 15.39
C ILE A 19 17.39 -7.15 14.43
N LYS A 20 17.86 -7.48 13.22
CA LYS A 20 17.98 -6.48 12.16
C LYS A 20 16.56 -5.95 11.87
N PRO A 21 16.32 -4.63 11.91
CA PRO A 21 15.01 -4.10 11.55
C PRO A 21 14.64 -4.54 10.13
N ALA A 22 13.36 -4.85 9.90
CA ALA A 22 12.86 -5.41 8.64
C ALA A 22 13.26 -4.58 7.40
N LEU A 23 13.48 -3.27 7.59
CA LEU A 23 14.04 -2.33 6.61
C LEU A 23 15.37 -2.79 6.01
N GLU A 24 16.31 -3.27 6.82
CA GLU A 24 17.66 -3.70 6.39
C GLU A 24 17.63 -5.02 5.60
N THR A 25 16.54 -5.78 5.74
CA THR A 25 16.32 -7.05 5.00
C THR A 25 15.52 -6.81 3.71
N GLY A 26 15.07 -5.57 3.45
CA GLY A 26 14.28 -5.22 2.28
C GLY A 26 12.85 -5.77 2.29
N ASN A 27 12.41 -6.41 3.38
CA ASN A 27 11.09 -7.02 3.50
C ASN A 27 10.15 -6.11 4.29
N LEU A 28 9.68 -5.05 3.64
CA LEU A 28 8.64 -4.18 4.18
C LEU A 28 7.26 -4.73 3.85
N LEU A 29 6.49 -5.03 4.89
CA LEU A 29 5.07 -5.33 4.78
C LEU A 29 4.28 -4.03 4.81
N THR A 30 3.45 -3.81 3.79
CA THR A 30 2.57 -2.64 3.71
C THR A 30 1.12 -3.09 3.64
N GLU A 31 0.22 -2.30 4.24
CA GLU A 31 -1.22 -2.48 4.10
C GLU A 31 -1.81 -1.32 3.27
N PRO A 32 -2.71 -1.59 2.31
CA PRO A 32 -3.37 -0.53 1.55
C PRO A 32 -4.23 0.37 2.44
N ILE A 33 -3.97 1.67 2.40
CA ILE A 33 -4.77 2.70 3.10
C ILE A 33 -6.06 3.07 2.36
N GLY A 34 -6.19 2.67 1.09
CA GLY A 34 -7.31 3.04 0.23
C GLY A 34 -7.16 2.45 -1.17
N TYR A 35 -8.15 2.74 -2.02
CA TYR A 35 -8.20 2.27 -3.40
C TYR A 35 -8.66 3.38 -4.35
N LEU A 36 -8.12 3.39 -5.56
CA LEU A 36 -8.55 4.28 -6.63
C LEU A 36 -9.64 3.62 -7.47
N GLU A 37 -10.72 4.36 -7.69
CA GLU A 37 -11.81 4.01 -8.59
C GLU A 37 -11.73 4.90 -9.82
N SER A 38 -11.64 4.30 -11.01
CA SER A 38 -11.51 5.01 -12.29
C SER A 38 -12.29 4.29 -13.39
N CYS A 39 -12.44 4.93 -14.55
CA CYS A 39 -13.05 4.34 -15.74
C CYS A 39 -12.12 3.35 -16.49
N PHE A 40 -10.86 3.20 -16.06
CA PHE A 40 -9.88 2.34 -16.73
C PHE A 40 -9.82 0.96 -16.08
N LEU A 41 -10.44 -0.04 -16.72
CA LEU A 41 -10.50 -1.42 -16.21
C LEU A 41 -9.19 -2.20 -16.37
N ALA A 42 -8.35 -1.80 -17.31
CA ALA A 42 -7.08 -2.47 -17.61
C ALA A 42 -6.00 -1.45 -17.96
N LYS A 43 -4.74 -1.82 -17.71
CA LYS A 43 -3.56 -0.98 -17.96
C LYS A 43 -3.52 -0.40 -19.39
N ASN A 44 -3.92 -1.19 -20.39
CA ASN A 44 -3.90 -0.76 -21.80
C ASN A 44 -4.95 0.32 -22.11
N GLY A 45 -5.97 0.49 -21.25
CA GLY A 45 -6.95 1.56 -21.36
C GLY A 45 -6.52 2.87 -20.68
N THR A 46 -5.49 2.85 -19.84
CA THR A 46 -5.03 4.04 -19.12
C THR A 46 -4.27 4.97 -20.08
N PRO A 47 -4.67 6.25 -20.21
CA PRO A 47 -4.03 7.19 -21.13
C PRO A 47 -2.59 7.48 -20.71
N ARG A 48 -1.70 7.67 -21.71
CA ARG A 48 -0.31 8.09 -21.46
C ARG A 48 -0.19 9.50 -20.89
N GLN A 49 -1.21 10.34 -21.12
CA GLN A 49 -1.30 11.71 -20.60
C GLN A 49 -2.71 11.91 -20.03
N PRO A 50 -2.92 11.71 -18.72
CA PRO A 50 -4.25 11.71 -18.11
C PRO A 50 -4.92 13.10 -18.10
N SER A 51 -4.15 14.19 -18.18
CA SER A 51 -4.67 15.56 -18.16
C SER A 51 -5.41 15.97 -19.45
N ILE A 52 -5.22 15.26 -20.56
CA ILE A 52 -5.83 15.61 -21.86
C ILE A 52 -7.28 15.13 -21.93
N CYS A 53 -7.61 14.01 -21.29
CA CYS A 53 -8.95 13.41 -21.35
C CYS A 53 -9.73 13.75 -20.08
N SER A 54 -10.78 14.58 -20.22
CA SER A 54 -11.67 15.01 -19.13
C SER A 54 -12.38 13.86 -18.41
N HIS A 55 -12.56 12.72 -19.08
CA HIS A 55 -13.17 11.51 -18.51
C HIS A 55 -12.20 10.70 -17.62
N SER A 56 -10.92 11.09 -17.53
CA SER A 56 -9.90 10.39 -16.72
C SER A 56 -10.00 10.68 -15.22
N ARG A 57 -11.09 11.29 -14.76
CA ARG A 57 -11.30 11.55 -13.33
C ARG A 57 -11.40 10.23 -12.57
N ALA A 58 -10.84 10.22 -11.37
CA ALA A 58 -10.86 9.09 -10.46
C ALA A 58 -11.25 9.55 -9.05
N CYS A 59 -11.70 8.61 -8.23
CA CYS A 59 -12.01 8.83 -6.82
C CYS A 59 -11.07 7.96 -5.97
N LEU A 60 -10.35 8.57 -5.04
CA LEU A 60 -9.57 7.85 -4.04
C LEU A 60 -10.47 7.58 -2.82
N ARG A 61 -10.75 6.31 -2.53
CA ARG A 61 -11.53 5.89 -1.37
C ARG A 61 -10.59 5.37 -0.27
N ILE A 62 -10.50 6.14 0.81
CA ILE A 62 -9.67 5.82 1.98
C ILE A 62 -10.41 4.84 2.91
N ARG A 63 -9.70 3.81 3.39
CA ARG A 63 -10.22 2.84 4.36
C ARG A 63 -10.13 3.44 5.76
N LYS A 64 -11.29 3.74 6.35
CA LYS A 64 -11.36 4.23 7.74
C LYS A 64 -10.76 3.24 8.75
N SER A 65 -10.85 1.94 8.51
CA SER A 65 -10.41 0.90 9.46
C SER A 65 -8.90 0.89 9.77
N ILE A 66 -8.07 1.55 8.95
CA ILE A 66 -6.60 1.52 9.10
C ILE A 66 -6.10 2.66 9.99
N PHE A 67 -6.88 3.72 10.13
CA PHE A 67 -6.49 4.90 10.90
C PHE A 67 -7.06 4.82 12.31
N ASN A 68 -6.23 5.14 13.31
CA ASN A 68 -6.68 5.25 14.69
C ASN A 68 -7.77 6.33 14.86
N ASN A 69 -7.66 7.42 14.11
CA ASN A 69 -8.60 8.55 14.09
C ASN A 69 -9.01 8.87 12.64
N PRO A 70 -9.99 8.15 12.06
CA PRO A 70 -10.31 8.24 10.64
C PRO A 70 -10.74 9.63 10.20
N GLU A 71 -11.50 10.35 11.04
CA GLU A 71 -12.03 11.68 10.72
C GLU A 71 -10.94 12.76 10.62
N HIS A 72 -9.77 12.52 11.23
CA HIS A 72 -8.64 13.44 11.17
C HIS A 72 -7.63 13.11 10.06
N SER A 73 -7.76 11.93 9.41
CA SER A 73 -6.77 11.44 8.45
C SER A 73 -6.59 12.33 7.22
N LEU A 74 -7.63 13.11 6.86
CA LEU A 74 -7.67 13.98 5.68
C LEU A 74 -7.89 15.46 6.03
N MET A 75 -7.89 15.82 7.31
CA MET A 75 -8.19 17.20 7.74
C MET A 75 -7.15 18.18 7.18
N GLY A 76 -7.63 19.24 6.51
CA GLY A 76 -6.76 20.26 5.89
C GLY A 76 -6.30 19.93 4.48
N LEU A 77 -6.60 18.73 3.95
CA LEU A 77 -6.23 18.36 2.58
C LEU A 77 -6.93 19.24 1.54
N GLU A 78 -8.11 19.76 1.86
CA GLU A 78 -8.89 20.69 1.04
C GLU A 78 -8.18 22.03 0.75
N GLN A 79 -7.14 22.36 1.51
CA GLN A 79 -6.33 23.57 1.31
C GLN A 79 -5.33 23.42 0.16
N PHE A 80 -5.16 22.22 -0.37
CA PHE A 80 -4.23 21.91 -1.45
C PHE A 80 -4.97 21.54 -2.73
N SER A 81 -4.43 21.98 -3.86
CA SER A 81 -4.98 21.64 -5.18
C SER A 81 -4.41 20.34 -5.76
N HIS A 82 -3.28 19.86 -5.23
CA HIS A 82 -2.55 18.70 -5.73
C HIS A 82 -1.98 17.88 -4.57
N VAL A 83 -1.90 16.57 -4.75
CA VAL A 83 -1.43 15.57 -3.77
C VAL A 83 -0.53 14.55 -4.45
N TRP A 84 0.26 13.81 -3.67
CA TRP A 84 1.09 12.69 -4.12
C TRP A 84 0.47 11.35 -3.73
#